data_AF-X1U1P3-F1
#
_entry.id   AF-X1U1P3-F1
#
_cell.length_a   1.000
_cell.length_b   1.000
_cell.length_c   1.000
_cell.angle_alpha   90.00
_cell.angle_beta   90.00
_cell.angle_gamma   90.00
#
_symmetry.space_group_name_H-M   'P 1'
#
loop_
_entity.id
_entity.type
_entity.pdbx_description
1 polymer ?
#
loop_
_entity_poly.entity_id
_entity_poly.type
_entity_poly.pdbx_seq_one_letter_code
_entity_poly.pdbx_strand_id
1 'polypeptide(L)'
;MSGDVFFKTVHHFFPKLTKWLQSVDDPRNENKIIYGPSHLLWLGIFLFLLRLGSKRKIKYKLSTKDFLENLNQLCTGYSENVAHHDTVEYFLQRLEPEELYGVRQKMAYRLIRMKALDKYRLLEEYSMIAVDGTGHLVYKERHCPHCLTKEKDGKILYYYHNVLEAKLVTDTGLALSVETEFILNSDGATKQDC
;
A
#
# COMPACT_ATOMS: atom_id res chain seq x y z
N MET A 1 14.44 -13.32 -16.78
CA MET A 1 14.83 -14.06 -15.55
C MET A 1 14.33 -13.42 -14.25
N SER A 2 14.14 -12.10 -14.14
CA SER A 2 13.68 -11.47 -12.87
C SER A 2 12.18 -11.65 -12.57
N GLY A 3 11.31 -11.68 -13.59
CA GLY A 3 9.86 -11.84 -13.41
C GLY A 3 9.46 -13.18 -12.79
N ASP A 4 10.12 -14.27 -13.20
CA ASP A 4 9.88 -15.63 -12.69
C ASP A 4 10.16 -15.74 -11.19
N VAL A 5 11.25 -15.14 -10.71
CA VAL A 5 11.60 -15.12 -9.28
C VAL A 5 10.56 -14.35 -8.47
N PHE A 6 10.11 -13.20 -8.96
CA PHE A 6 9.06 -12.41 -8.31
C PHE A 6 7.75 -13.21 -8.23
N PHE A 7 7.31 -13.80 -9.34
CA PHE A 7 6.10 -14.61 -9.40
C PHE A 7 6.15 -15.79 -8.42
N LYS A 8 7.24 -16.56 -8.43
CA LYS A 8 7.47 -17.65 -7.48
C LYS A 8 7.45 -17.18 -6.03
N THR A 9 8.04 -16.02 -5.74
CA THR A 9 8.07 -15.44 -4.39
C THR A 9 6.65 -15.08 -3.92
N VAL A 10 5.89 -14.36 -4.75
CA VAL A 10 4.50 -13.99 -4.46
C VAL A 10 3.65 -15.24 -4.26
N HIS A 11 3.76 -16.24 -5.14
CA HIS A 11 3.01 -17.48 -5.01
C HIS A 11 3.39 -18.32 -3.80
N HIS A 12 4.66 -18.33 -3.40
CA HIS A 12 5.12 -19.06 -2.22
C HIS A 12 4.55 -18.45 -0.94
N PHE A 13 4.76 -17.14 -0.73
CA PHE A 13 4.39 -16.47 0.51
C PHE A 13 2.89 -16.07 0.55
N PHE A 14 2.35 -15.63 -0.58
CA PHE A 14 0.99 -15.10 -0.69
C PHE A 14 0.22 -15.70 -1.89
N PRO A 15 -0.01 -17.03 -1.93
CA PRO A 15 -0.66 -17.69 -3.06
C PRO A 15 -2.10 -17.21 -3.35
N LYS A 16 -2.74 -16.55 -2.36
CA LYS A 16 -4.09 -16.00 -2.46
C LYS A 16 -4.11 -14.48 -2.66
N LEU A 17 -2.94 -13.82 -2.80
CA LEU A 17 -2.85 -12.36 -2.88
C LEU A 17 -3.73 -11.80 -3.98
N THR A 18 -3.64 -12.33 -5.19
CA THR A 18 -4.47 -11.90 -6.32
C THR A 18 -5.97 -12.00 -6.01
N LYS A 19 -6.41 -13.07 -5.33
CA LYS A 19 -7.82 -13.21 -4.93
C LYS A 19 -8.22 -12.18 -3.88
N TRP A 20 -7.33 -11.85 -2.95
CA TRP A 20 -7.58 -10.81 -1.94
C TRP A 20 -7.62 -9.41 -2.55
N LEU A 21 -6.74 -9.12 -3.52
CA LEU A 21 -6.77 -7.87 -4.27
C LEU A 21 -7.99 -7.77 -5.17
N GLN A 22 -8.47 -8.87 -5.72
CA GLN A 22 -9.68 -8.88 -6.54
C GLN A 22 -10.95 -8.75 -5.69
N SER A 23 -10.93 -9.20 -4.44
CA SER A 23 -12.11 -9.23 -3.57
C SER A 23 -12.41 -7.89 -2.91
N VAL A 24 -11.61 -6.85 -3.17
CA VAL A 24 -11.93 -5.53 -2.62
C VAL A 24 -13.14 -4.95 -3.34
N ASP A 25 -13.87 -4.07 -2.66
CA ASP A 25 -14.98 -3.36 -3.26
C ASP A 25 -14.54 -2.49 -4.44
N ASP A 26 -15.37 -2.44 -5.49
CA ASP A 26 -15.14 -1.59 -6.66
C ASP A 26 -16.21 -0.49 -6.75
N PRO A 27 -15.99 0.67 -6.10
CA PRO A 27 -16.96 1.75 -6.02
C PRO A 27 -17.09 2.58 -7.31
N ARG A 28 -16.47 2.13 -8.40
CA ARG A 28 -16.57 2.79 -9.70
C ARG A 28 -17.91 2.48 -10.36
N ASN A 29 -18.27 3.28 -11.35
CA ASN A 29 -19.46 3.00 -12.15
C ASN A 29 -19.29 1.70 -12.92
N GLU A 30 -20.10 0.68 -12.58
CA GLU A 30 -20.07 -0.67 -13.15
C GLU A 30 -20.05 -0.69 -14.69
N ASN A 31 -20.84 0.19 -15.33
CA ASN A 31 -20.94 0.27 -16.78
C ASN A 31 -19.66 0.79 -17.48
N LYS A 32 -18.68 1.28 -16.70
CA LYS A 32 -17.41 1.83 -17.19
C LYS A 32 -16.20 1.00 -16.74
N ILE A 33 -16.42 -0.14 -16.11
CA ILE A 33 -15.34 -1.01 -15.63
C ILE A 33 -14.82 -1.86 -16.78
N ILE A 34 -13.56 -1.63 -17.15
CA ILE A 34 -12.81 -2.44 -18.13
C ILE A 34 -11.76 -3.32 -17.42
N TYR A 35 -11.18 -2.80 -16.33
CA TYR A 35 -10.12 -3.47 -15.56
C TYR A 35 -10.62 -3.78 -14.15
N GLY A 36 -10.48 -5.01 -13.69
CA GLY A 36 -10.84 -5.40 -12.32
C GLY A 36 -9.89 -4.84 -11.24
N PRO A 37 -10.30 -4.86 -9.96
CA PRO A 37 -9.50 -4.38 -8.84
C PRO A 37 -8.08 -4.95 -8.76
N SER A 38 -7.89 -6.27 -8.98
CA SER A 38 -6.55 -6.86 -8.87
C SER A 38 -5.56 -6.23 -9.86
N HIS A 39 -6.00 -5.93 -11.08
CA HIS A 39 -5.19 -5.30 -12.11
C HIS A 39 -4.74 -3.90 -11.70
N LEU A 40 -5.66 -3.11 -11.16
CA LEU A 40 -5.39 -1.72 -10.76
C LEU A 40 -4.52 -1.66 -9.51
N LEU A 41 -4.77 -2.52 -8.53
CA LEU A 41 -3.98 -2.59 -7.31
C LEU A 41 -2.56 -3.08 -7.60
N TRP A 42 -2.36 -4.06 -8.47
CA TRP A 42 -1.01 -4.45 -8.89
C TRP A 42 -0.25 -3.31 -9.56
N LEU A 43 -0.90 -2.51 -10.41
CA LEU A 43 -0.26 -1.31 -10.98
C LEU A 43 0.10 -0.28 -9.91
N GLY A 44 -0.77 -0.08 -8.92
CA GLY A 44 -0.48 0.74 -7.73
C GLY A 44 0.71 0.21 -6.93
N ILE A 45 0.80 -1.10 -6.72
CA ILE A 45 1.93 -1.74 -6.02
C ILE A 45 3.23 -1.59 -6.82
N PHE A 46 3.19 -1.81 -8.14
CA PHE A 46 4.36 -1.68 -9.01
C PHE A 46 4.90 -0.25 -9.10
N LEU A 47 4.05 0.76 -8.93
CA LEU A 47 4.50 2.16 -8.81
C LEU A 47 5.58 2.31 -7.71
N PHE A 48 5.38 1.62 -6.59
CA PHE A 48 6.30 1.62 -5.44
C PHE A 48 7.42 0.58 -5.58
N LEU A 49 7.10 -0.68 -5.92
CA LEU A 49 8.11 -1.74 -6.06
C LEU A 49 9.17 -1.42 -7.11
N LEU A 50 8.77 -0.82 -8.23
CA LEU A 50 9.68 -0.43 -9.32
C LEU A 50 10.19 1.00 -9.16
N ARG A 51 9.86 1.68 -8.06
CA ARG A 51 10.27 3.07 -7.74
C ARG A 51 10.10 4.02 -8.92
N LEU A 52 8.95 3.98 -9.59
CA LEU A 52 8.76 4.79 -10.80
C LEU A 52 8.76 6.30 -10.47
N GLY A 53 8.38 6.68 -9.26
CA GLY A 53 8.40 8.06 -8.74
C GLY A 53 7.31 8.98 -9.30
N SER A 54 6.52 8.52 -10.27
CA SER A 54 5.34 9.23 -10.76
C SER A 54 4.35 8.27 -11.40
N LYS A 55 3.06 8.44 -11.09
CA LYS A 55 1.96 7.69 -11.72
C LYS A 55 1.97 7.78 -13.25
N ARG A 56 2.42 8.91 -13.81
CA ARG A 56 2.56 9.10 -15.26
C ARG A 56 3.45 8.04 -15.91
N LYS A 57 4.46 7.56 -15.20
CA LYS A 57 5.38 6.54 -15.71
C LYS A 57 4.75 5.15 -15.84
N ILE A 58 3.58 4.89 -15.26
CA ILE A 58 2.83 3.65 -15.50
C ILE A 58 2.61 3.48 -17.00
N LYS A 59 2.05 4.49 -17.67
CA LYS A 59 1.88 4.45 -19.13
C LYS A 59 3.21 4.31 -19.86
N TYR A 60 4.17 5.18 -19.56
CA TYR A 60 5.40 5.27 -20.35
C TYR A 60 6.35 4.08 -20.19
N LYS A 61 6.36 3.43 -19.01
CA LYS A 61 7.31 2.35 -18.70
C LYS A 61 6.68 0.96 -18.61
N LEU A 62 5.38 0.87 -18.29
CA LEU A 62 4.73 -0.41 -18.03
C LEU A 62 3.82 -0.87 -19.17
N SER A 63 3.58 -0.08 -20.21
CA SER A 63 2.70 -0.48 -21.34
C SER A 63 3.41 -1.39 -22.37
N THR A 64 4.32 -2.26 -21.94
CA THR A 64 4.99 -3.23 -22.83
C THR A 64 4.22 -4.56 -22.86
N LYS A 65 4.33 -5.31 -23.95
CA LYS A 65 3.72 -6.65 -24.06
C LYS A 65 4.19 -7.58 -22.95
N ASP A 66 5.50 -7.64 -22.70
CA ASP A 66 6.08 -8.49 -21.66
C ASP A 66 5.56 -8.13 -20.28
N PHE A 67 5.41 -6.84 -19.96
CA PHE A 67 4.87 -6.43 -18.68
C PHE A 67 3.39 -6.81 -18.57
N LEU A 68 2.59 -6.59 -19.61
CA LEU A 68 1.17 -6.97 -19.62
C LEU A 68 1.00 -8.49 -19.44
N GLU A 69 1.82 -9.30 -20.08
CA GLU A 69 1.79 -10.76 -19.92
C GLU A 69 2.07 -11.16 -18.47
N ASN A 70 3.12 -10.58 -17.86
CA ASN A 70 3.42 -10.82 -16.45
C ASN A 70 2.32 -10.30 -15.51
N LEU A 71 1.72 -9.14 -15.81
CA LEU A 71 0.62 -8.57 -15.03
C LEU A 71 -0.62 -9.48 -15.08
N ASN A 72 -0.97 -9.99 -16.25
CA ASN A 72 -2.10 -10.90 -16.42
C ASN A 72 -1.91 -12.20 -15.63
N GLN A 73 -0.67 -12.71 -15.51
CA GLN A 73 -0.38 -13.87 -14.64
C GLN A 73 -0.62 -13.57 -13.16
N LEU A 74 -0.47 -12.30 -12.74
CA LEU A 74 -0.71 -11.86 -11.37
C LEU A 74 -2.17 -11.48 -11.09
N CYS A 75 -3.06 -11.49 -12.10
CA CYS A 75 -4.46 -11.07 -11.99
C CYS A 75 -5.42 -12.26 -12.14
N THR A 76 -6.65 -12.13 -11.63
CA THR A 76 -7.70 -13.17 -11.80
C THR A 76 -8.38 -13.13 -13.17
N GLY A 77 -8.12 -12.11 -13.98
CA GLY A 77 -8.70 -11.91 -15.30
C GLY A 77 -7.65 -11.53 -16.33
N TYR A 78 -8.07 -11.51 -17.59
CA TYR A 78 -7.23 -11.12 -18.71
C TYR A 78 -7.53 -9.69 -19.14
N SER A 79 -6.48 -8.88 -19.29
CA SER A 79 -6.56 -7.55 -19.89
C SER A 79 -5.79 -7.51 -21.20
N GLU A 80 -6.39 -6.93 -22.24
CA GLU A 80 -5.74 -6.70 -23.53
C GLU A 80 -4.71 -5.57 -23.49
N ASN A 81 -4.84 -4.66 -22.50
CA ASN A 81 -3.98 -3.49 -22.33
C ASN A 81 -3.65 -3.25 -20.85
N VAL A 82 -2.60 -2.48 -20.58
CA VAL A 82 -2.32 -1.97 -19.24
C VAL A 82 -3.20 -0.75 -18.97
N ALA A 83 -3.80 -0.69 -17.78
CA ALA A 83 -4.67 0.42 -17.43
C ALA A 83 -3.90 1.75 -17.38
N HIS A 84 -4.55 2.84 -17.79
CA HIS A 84 -3.97 4.16 -17.65
C HIS A 84 -3.85 4.54 -16.16
N HIS A 85 -2.88 5.40 -15.82
CA HIS A 85 -2.73 5.82 -14.44
C HIS A 85 -3.95 6.56 -13.89
N ASP A 86 -4.71 7.24 -14.77
CA ASP A 86 -5.96 7.93 -14.39
C ASP A 86 -7.03 6.93 -13.97
N THR A 87 -7.03 5.72 -14.55
CA THR A 87 -7.94 4.66 -14.14
C THR A 87 -7.58 4.12 -12.76
N VAL A 88 -6.28 3.95 -12.48
CA VAL A 88 -5.78 3.55 -11.15
C VAL A 88 -6.12 4.61 -10.11
N GLU A 89 -5.90 5.89 -10.43
CA GLU A 89 -6.26 7.00 -9.54
C GLU A 89 -7.76 7.11 -9.32
N TYR A 90 -8.57 7.02 -10.37
CA TYR A 90 -10.03 7.09 -10.29
C TYR A 90 -10.60 6.00 -9.37
N PHE A 91 -10.01 4.80 -9.41
CA PHE A 91 -10.32 3.70 -8.50
C PHE A 91 -9.88 4.01 -7.06
N LEU A 92 -8.60 4.33 -6.84
CA LEU A 92 -8.04 4.55 -5.50
C LEU A 92 -8.64 5.76 -4.77
N GLN A 93 -9.09 6.79 -5.48
CA GLN A 93 -9.77 7.94 -4.89
C GLN A 93 -11.12 7.60 -4.24
N ARG A 94 -11.69 6.44 -4.57
CA ARG A 94 -13.03 6.01 -4.12
C ARG A 94 -12.98 4.76 -3.24
N LEU A 95 -11.88 4.02 -3.30
CA LEU A 95 -11.70 2.81 -2.51
C LEU A 95 -11.53 3.20 -1.04
N GLU A 96 -12.34 2.60 -0.17
CA GLU A 96 -12.19 2.77 1.28
C GLU A 96 -10.85 2.16 1.75
N PRO A 97 -10.06 2.87 2.58
CA PRO A 97 -8.75 2.38 3.03
C PRO A 97 -8.79 1.00 3.71
N GLU A 98 -9.88 0.69 4.40
CA GLU A 98 -10.11 -0.55 5.14
C GLU A 98 -10.03 -1.78 4.24
N GLU A 99 -10.39 -1.65 2.96
CA GLU A 99 -10.26 -2.71 1.97
C GLU A 99 -8.80 -3.16 1.82
N LEU A 100 -7.87 -2.20 1.83
CA LEU A 100 -6.44 -2.47 1.75
C LEU A 100 -5.88 -2.95 3.09
N TYR A 101 -6.42 -2.47 4.20
CA TYR A 101 -6.05 -2.97 5.54
C TYR A 101 -6.36 -4.46 5.66
N GLY A 102 -7.54 -4.89 5.19
CA GLY A 102 -7.92 -6.30 5.16
C GLY A 102 -6.98 -7.17 4.32
N VAL A 103 -6.48 -6.67 3.17
CA VAL A 103 -5.47 -7.39 2.37
C VAL A 103 -4.16 -7.52 3.15
N ARG A 104 -3.66 -6.43 3.74
CA ARG A 104 -2.42 -6.42 4.53
C ARG A 104 -2.50 -7.37 5.74
N GLN A 105 -3.62 -7.36 6.46
CA GLN A 105 -3.85 -8.26 7.59
C GLN A 105 -3.83 -9.74 7.14
N LYS A 106 -4.47 -10.08 6.02
CA LYS A 106 -4.41 -11.43 5.43
C LYS A 106 -2.98 -11.85 5.10
N MET A 107 -2.17 -10.92 4.58
CA MET A 107 -0.74 -11.16 4.31
C MET A 107 0.06 -11.42 5.58
N ALA A 108 -0.05 -10.56 6.59
CA ALA A 108 0.64 -10.72 7.87
C ALA A 108 0.24 -12.03 8.57
N TYR A 109 -1.06 -12.30 8.66
CA TYR A 109 -1.60 -13.52 9.25
C TYR A 109 -1.06 -14.78 8.56
N ARG A 110 -0.99 -14.78 7.21
CA ARG A 110 -0.47 -15.91 6.44
C ARG A 110 1.00 -16.21 6.78
N LEU A 111 1.85 -15.19 6.92
CA LEU A 111 3.27 -15.35 7.25
C LEU A 111 3.47 -15.91 8.65
N ILE A 112 2.69 -15.42 9.61
CA ILE A 112 2.69 -15.91 11.00
C ILE A 112 2.23 -17.39 11.02
N ARG A 113 1.13 -17.72 10.36
CA ARG A 113 0.56 -19.08 10.36
C ARG A 113 1.48 -20.13 9.74
N MET A 114 2.33 -19.76 8.79
CA MET A 114 3.31 -20.67 8.20
C MET A 114 4.68 -20.65 8.86
N LYS A 115 4.82 -19.92 9.97
CA LYS A 115 6.09 -19.85 10.70
C LYS A 115 7.23 -19.30 9.85
N ALA A 116 6.92 -18.49 8.83
CA ALA A 116 7.94 -17.92 7.93
C ALA A 116 8.93 -17.02 8.68
N LEU A 117 8.51 -16.49 9.83
CA LEU A 117 9.24 -15.53 10.64
C LEU A 117 9.73 -16.11 11.98
N ASP A 118 9.48 -17.40 12.26
CA ASP A 118 9.76 -17.99 13.57
C ASP A 118 11.24 -17.96 13.95
N LYS A 119 12.13 -18.12 12.97
CA LYS A 119 13.58 -18.03 13.17
C LYS A 119 14.08 -16.62 13.55
N TYR A 120 13.21 -15.61 13.45
CA TYR A 120 13.53 -14.20 13.75
C TYR A 120 12.89 -13.73 15.06
N ARG A 121 12.32 -14.64 15.87
CA ARG A 121 11.70 -14.29 17.14
C ARG A 121 12.75 -13.85 18.17
N LEU A 122 12.43 -12.81 18.91
CA LEU A 122 13.21 -12.40 20.07
C LEU A 122 13.02 -13.43 21.19
N LEU A 123 14.13 -13.87 21.78
CA LEU A 123 14.17 -14.91 22.82
C LEU A 123 13.44 -16.20 22.39
N GLU A 124 13.42 -16.50 21.08
CA GLU A 124 12.75 -17.65 20.47
C GLU A 124 11.21 -17.69 20.65
N GLU A 125 10.64 -16.67 21.30
CA GLU A 125 9.24 -16.65 21.72
C GLU A 125 8.46 -15.48 21.10
N TYR A 126 9.03 -14.28 21.09
CA TYR A 126 8.30 -13.06 20.80
C TYR A 126 8.50 -12.56 19.37
N SER A 127 7.40 -12.17 18.71
CA SER A 127 7.47 -11.39 17.47
C SER A 127 7.68 -9.92 17.83
N MET A 128 8.65 -9.27 17.18
CA MET A 128 8.96 -7.87 17.44
C MET A 128 8.06 -6.95 16.62
N ILE A 129 7.39 -6.03 17.29
CA ILE A 129 6.60 -4.96 16.68
C ILE A 129 7.28 -3.62 16.99
N ALA A 130 7.68 -2.89 15.95
CA ALA A 130 8.09 -1.51 16.05
C ALA A 130 6.88 -0.62 15.77
N VAL A 131 6.65 0.39 16.61
CA VAL A 131 5.60 1.39 16.44
C VAL A 131 6.26 2.75 16.40
N ASP A 132 6.08 3.47 15.32
CA ASP A 132 6.68 4.79 15.13
C ASP A 132 5.79 5.70 14.28
N GLY A 133 5.89 7.00 14.49
CA GLY A 133 5.21 8.02 13.70
C GLY A 133 5.97 8.29 12.40
N THR A 134 5.28 8.21 11.27
CA THR A 134 5.85 8.55 9.96
C THR A 134 5.00 9.56 9.21
N GLY A 135 5.66 10.43 8.44
CA GLY A 135 5.04 11.55 7.74
C GLY A 135 5.60 11.72 6.35
N HIS A 136 4.73 11.61 5.33
CA HIS A 136 5.11 11.81 3.93
C HIS A 136 4.14 12.70 3.15
N LEU A 137 2.99 13.07 3.74
CA LEU A 137 1.97 13.87 3.09
C LEU A 137 2.03 15.30 3.60
N VAL A 138 2.50 16.21 2.75
CA VAL A 138 2.62 17.64 3.03
C VAL A 138 1.92 18.44 1.93
N TYR A 139 1.18 19.46 2.34
CA TYR A 139 0.35 20.30 1.49
C TYR A 139 0.63 21.77 1.77
N LYS A 140 0.58 22.58 0.71
CA LYS A 140 0.66 24.05 0.83
C LYS A 140 -0.62 24.66 1.39
N GLU A 141 -1.76 24.02 1.10
CA GLU A 141 -3.09 24.46 1.48
C GLU A 141 -3.81 23.34 2.26
N ARG A 142 -4.73 23.72 3.15
CA ARG A 142 -5.52 22.77 3.92
C ARG A 142 -6.53 22.09 2.99
N HIS A 143 -6.51 20.76 2.95
CA HIS A 143 -7.39 19.99 2.05
C HIS A 143 -8.50 19.21 2.78
N CYS A 144 -8.42 19.06 4.11
CA CYS A 144 -9.47 18.44 4.91
C CYS A 144 -9.48 18.97 6.37
N PRO A 145 -10.53 18.67 7.15
CA PRO A 145 -10.60 19.05 8.57
C PRO A 145 -9.50 18.44 9.43
N HIS A 146 -9.01 17.26 9.05
CA HIS A 146 -8.02 16.48 9.81
C HIS A 146 -6.56 16.87 9.54
N CYS A 147 -6.30 17.85 8.65
CA CYS A 147 -4.93 18.30 8.41
C CYS A 147 -4.29 18.83 9.71
N LEU A 148 -3.10 18.33 10.02
CA LEU A 148 -2.22 18.93 11.01
C LEU A 148 -1.57 20.19 10.40
N THR A 149 -1.24 21.17 11.25
CA THR A 149 -0.66 22.44 10.80
C THR A 149 0.73 22.59 11.39
N LYS A 150 1.73 22.86 10.54
CA LYS A 150 3.06 23.26 10.97
C LYS A 150 3.14 24.78 10.93
N GLU A 151 3.27 25.39 12.10
CA GLU A 151 3.42 26.83 12.26
C GLU A 151 4.78 27.18 12.83
N LYS A 152 5.32 28.33 12.41
CA LYS A 152 6.50 28.95 13.01
C LYS A 152 6.29 30.46 13.04
N ASP A 153 6.47 31.08 14.20
CA ASP A 153 6.39 32.54 14.40
C ASP A 153 5.08 33.17 13.88
N GLY A 154 3.92 32.54 14.14
CA GLY A 154 2.62 33.04 13.67
C GLY A 154 2.32 32.74 12.20
N LYS A 155 3.22 32.07 11.48
CA LYS A 155 3.08 31.77 10.05
C LYS A 155 2.93 30.28 9.82
N ILE A 156 1.87 29.90 9.11
CA ILE A 156 1.66 28.53 8.65
C ILE A 156 2.68 28.23 7.54
N LEU A 157 3.52 27.24 7.77
CA LEU A 157 4.52 26.78 6.80
C LEU A 157 3.90 25.77 5.83
N TYR A 158 3.19 24.79 6.36
CA TYR A 158 2.50 23.75 5.59
C TYR A 158 1.47 23.00 6.45
N TYR A 159 0.59 22.28 5.77
CA TYR A 159 -0.33 21.32 6.35
C TYR A 159 0.18 19.91 6.08
N TYR A 160 -0.10 18.97 6.98
CA TYR A 160 0.41 17.61 6.82
C TYR A 160 -0.50 16.57 7.45
N HIS A 161 -0.29 15.31 7.07
CA HIS A 161 -0.81 14.15 7.78
C HIS A 161 0.35 13.22 8.10
N ASN A 162 0.46 12.89 9.39
CA ASN A 162 1.30 11.81 9.83
C ASN A 162 0.43 10.59 10.12
N VAL A 163 1.06 9.43 10.09
CA VAL A 163 0.45 8.17 10.50
C VAL A 163 1.31 7.53 11.58
N LEU A 164 0.67 6.86 12.53
CA LEU A 164 1.31 5.92 13.43
C LEU A 164 1.33 4.57 12.72
N GLU A 165 2.51 3.99 12.56
CA GLU A 165 2.70 2.77 11.79
C GLU A 165 3.26 1.67 12.68
N ALA A 166 2.56 0.54 12.74
CA ALA A 166 3.03 -0.67 13.39
C ALA A 166 3.62 -1.63 12.34
N LYS A 167 4.86 -2.07 12.55
CA LYS A 167 5.53 -3.04 11.67
C LYS A 167 6.07 -4.21 12.46
N LEU A 168 5.88 -5.42 11.93
CA LEU A 168 6.63 -6.59 12.35
C LEU A 168 8.04 -6.48 11.79
N VAL A 169 9.03 -6.48 12.68
CA VAL A 169 10.45 -6.31 12.32
C VAL A 169 11.27 -7.54 12.66
N THR A 170 12.35 -7.75 11.89
CA THR A 170 13.34 -8.80 12.14
C THR A 170 14.74 -8.19 12.25
N ASP A 171 15.67 -8.93 12.83
CA ASP A 171 17.10 -8.60 12.87
C ASP A 171 17.75 -8.41 11.48
N THR A 172 17.17 -9.00 10.42
CA THR A 172 17.62 -8.83 9.03
C THR A 172 17.23 -7.49 8.39
N GLY A 173 16.47 -6.65 9.12
CA GLY A 173 15.91 -5.41 8.58
C GLY A 173 14.63 -5.59 7.77
N LEU A 174 14.09 -6.81 7.66
CA LEU A 174 12.73 -7.01 7.13
C LEU A 174 11.73 -6.32 8.05
N ALA A 175 10.88 -5.46 7.46
CA ALA A 175 9.82 -4.74 8.14
C ALA A 175 8.51 -4.89 7.36
N LEU A 176 7.49 -5.47 7.99
CA LEU A 176 6.20 -5.78 7.39
C LEU A 176 5.12 -4.94 8.07
N SER A 177 4.42 -4.11 7.30
CA SER A 177 3.30 -3.33 7.83
C SER A 177 2.21 -4.24 8.39
N VAL A 178 1.80 -3.97 9.63
CA VAL A 178 0.72 -4.67 10.31
C VAL A 178 -0.52 -3.77 10.34
N GLU A 179 -0.37 -2.55 10.84
CA GLU A 179 -1.46 -1.59 10.97
C GLU A 179 -0.96 -0.14 10.81
N THR A 180 -1.87 0.72 10.36
CA THR A 180 -1.60 2.14 10.10
C THR A 180 -2.78 2.96 10.59
N GLU A 181 -2.52 3.98 11.41
CA GLU A 181 -3.56 4.91 11.87
C GLU A 181 -3.14 6.35 11.57
N PHE A 182 -4.08 7.21 11.15
CA PHE A 182 -3.80 8.63 11.02
C PHE A 182 -3.62 9.29 12.39
N ILE A 183 -2.57 10.08 12.54
CA ILE A 183 -2.37 10.90 13.73
C ILE A 183 -3.31 12.11 13.62
N LEU A 184 -4.19 12.26 14.61
CA LEU A 184 -5.21 13.32 14.67
C LEU A 184 -5.05 14.12 15.97
N ASN A 185 -5.15 15.45 15.88
CA ASN A 185 -5.23 16.32 17.06
C ASN A 185 -6.70 16.45 17.50
N SER A 186 -7.27 15.39 18.07
CA SER A 186 -8.68 15.34 18.46
C SER A 186 -8.96 15.86 19.88
N ASP A 187 -7.92 16.00 20.70
CA ASP A 187 -7.98 16.35 22.12
C ASP A 187 -7.72 17.83 22.43
N GLY A 188 -7.40 18.64 21.41
CA GLY A 188 -7.07 20.05 21.57
C GLY A 188 -5.67 20.31 22.15
N ALA A 189 -4.82 19.29 22.25
CA ALA A 189 -3.43 19.47 22.65
C ALA A 189 -2.67 20.33 21.61
N THR A 190 -2.00 21.37 22.10
CA THR A 190 -1.26 22.34 21.27
C THR A 190 0.21 22.00 21.12
N LYS A 191 0.68 20.97 21.81
CA LYS A 191 2.08 20.54 21.84
C LYS A 191 2.15 19.10 21.38
N GLN A 192 3.09 18.79 20.47
CA GLN A 192 3.44 17.40 20.18
C GLN A 192 4.16 16.83 21.41
N ASP A 193 3.53 15.82 22.00
CA ASP A 193 4.02 14.96 23.04
C ASP A 193 4.64 13.71 22.41
N CYS A 194 5.80 13.93 21.80
CA CYS A 194 6.80 12.91 21.53
C CYS A 194 8.15 13.38 22.10
#